data_AF-A0A7L4N8B6-F1
#
_entry.id   AF-A0A7L4N8B6-F1
#
_cell.length_a   1.000
_cell.length_b   1.000
_cell.length_c   1.000
_cell.angle_alpha   90.00
_cell.angle_beta   90.00
_cell.angle_gamma   90.00
#
_symmetry.space_group_name_H-M   'P 1'
#
loop_
_entity.id
_entity.type
_entity.pdbx_description
1 polymer ?
#
loop_
_entity_poly.entity_id
_entity_poly.type
_entity_poly.pdbx_seq_one_letter_code
_entity_poly.pdbx_strand_id
1 'polypeptide(L)'
;ITCPGVLLKDKQELCLGVFLFGQYKKTRCVPAEFPVFLQEKLVFEKAFAGTVDPGHLVELLEIDTVILELIQLIPPAGKVLATYEENTRDFMFPNPKFTRGHGVDREIVMKRFSSFPGTAPKLRFSTSSLITEILLNSGRSHIQ
;
A
#
# COMPACT_ATOMS: atom_id res chain seq x y z
N ILE A 1 -0.68 8.41 10.30
CA ILE A 1 -1.59 7.42 10.94
C ILE A 1 -2.09 8.02 12.23
N THR A 2 -3.40 8.10 12.41
CA THR A 2 -4.02 8.66 13.61
C THR A 2 -4.82 7.59 14.34
N CYS A 3 -4.78 7.61 15.67
CA CYS A 3 -5.58 6.74 16.51
C CYS A 3 -5.80 7.44 17.87
N PRO A 4 -6.86 8.25 18.03
CA PRO A 4 -7.04 9.06 19.23
C PRO A 4 -7.19 8.21 20.49
N GLY A 5 -6.52 8.62 21.58
CA GLY A 5 -6.63 8.00 22.89
C GLY A 5 -5.95 6.63 23.02
N VAL A 6 -5.16 6.21 22.03
CA VAL A 6 -4.42 4.95 22.09
C VAL A 6 -3.05 5.13 22.69
N LEU A 7 -2.76 4.30 23.69
CA LEU A 7 -1.42 4.05 24.19
C LEU A 7 -1.09 2.58 23.94
N LEU A 8 -0.02 2.32 23.17
CA LEU A 8 0.45 0.96 22.97
C LEU A 8 1.15 0.47 24.24
N LYS A 9 0.93 -0.80 24.59
CA LYS A 9 1.60 -1.44 25.74
C LYS A 9 3.11 -1.51 25.52
N ASP A 10 3.46 -1.84 24.29
CA ASP A 10 4.81 -1.95 23.77
C ASP A 10 5.27 -0.57 23.26
N LYS A 11 6.52 -0.17 23.57
CA LYS A 11 7.11 1.13 23.16
C LYS A 11 7.96 1.04 21.89
N GLN A 12 8.03 -0.16 21.31
CA GLN A 12 8.80 -0.48 20.12
C GLN A 12 8.23 0.26 18.91
N GLU A 13 9.11 0.54 17.96
CA GLU A 13 8.80 1.35 16.79
C GLU A 13 7.70 0.74 15.91
N LEU A 14 7.00 1.61 15.19
CA LEU A 14 5.97 1.29 14.22
C LEU A 14 6.49 1.48 12.80
N CYS A 15 6.06 0.62 11.88
CA CYS A 15 6.24 0.81 10.44
C CYS A 15 4.99 0.39 9.67
N LEU A 16 4.92 0.80 8.41
CA LEU A 16 3.90 0.36 7.48
C LEU A 16 4.52 -0.63 6.49
N GLY A 17 4.00 -1.85 6.47
CA GLY A 17 4.25 -2.84 5.42
C GLY A 17 3.22 -2.70 4.31
N VAL A 18 3.65 -2.85 3.05
CA VAL A 18 2.80 -2.78 1.87
C VAL A 18 3.14 -3.96 0.97
N PHE A 19 2.14 -4.82 0.75
CA PHE A 19 2.16 -5.88 -0.25
C PHE A 19 1.37 -5.42 -1.48
N LEU A 20 2.04 -5.34 -2.62
CA LEU A 20 1.47 -4.94 -3.90
C LEU A 20 2.26 -5.64 -5.01
N PHE A 21 1.57 -6.21 -6.00
CA PHE A 21 2.21 -6.82 -7.17
C PHE A 21 3.19 -7.95 -6.84
N GLY A 22 2.89 -8.74 -5.81
CA GLY A 22 3.78 -9.81 -5.32
C GLY A 22 5.03 -9.32 -4.61
N GLN A 23 5.18 -8.00 -4.42
CA GLN A 23 6.31 -7.39 -3.71
C GLN A 23 5.87 -6.91 -2.34
N TYR A 24 6.75 -7.09 -1.36
CA TYR A 24 6.56 -6.56 -0.02
C TYR A 24 7.62 -5.49 0.28
N LYS A 25 7.18 -4.28 0.63
CA LYS A 25 8.08 -3.18 1.05
C LYS A 25 7.60 -2.59 2.37
N LYS A 26 8.54 -2.10 3.18
CA LYS A 26 8.28 -1.48 4.48
C LYS A 26 8.83 -0.06 4.50
N THR A 27 8.16 0.82 5.21
CA THR A 27 8.74 2.12 5.58
C THR A 27 9.84 1.93 6.63
N ARG A 28 10.64 2.97 6.89
CA ARG A 28 11.42 3.01 8.14
C ARG A 28 10.48 2.97 9.34
N CYS A 29 11.07 2.55 10.43
CA CYS A 29 10.39 2.47 11.70
C CYS A 29 10.49 3.82 12.42
N VAL A 30 9.44 4.19 13.12
CA VAL A 30 9.34 5.44 13.87
C VAL A 30 8.78 5.17 15.26
N PRO A 31 9.01 6.05 16.24
CA PRO A 31 8.44 5.88 17.57
C PRO A 31 6.93 5.61 17.57
N ALA A 32 6.48 4.78 18.51
CA ALA A 32 5.09 4.36 18.67
C ALA A 32 4.19 5.45 19.31
N GLU A 33 4.27 6.67 18.81
CA GLU A 33 3.57 7.84 19.33
C GLU A 33 2.57 8.36 18.30
N PHE A 34 1.27 8.23 18.61
CA PHE A 34 0.22 8.71 17.72
C PHE A 34 -0.03 10.21 17.91
N PRO A 35 -0.21 10.99 16.82
CA PRO A 35 -0.23 10.56 15.43
C PRO A 35 1.16 10.24 14.87
N VAL A 36 1.26 9.11 14.16
CA VAL A 36 2.50 8.63 13.54
C VAL A 36 2.63 9.22 12.14
N PHE A 37 3.79 9.78 11.80
CA PHE A 37 4.08 10.32 10.47
C PHE A 37 5.17 9.48 9.79
N LEU A 38 4.82 8.90 8.64
CA LEU A 38 5.74 8.14 7.79
C LEU A 38 5.93 8.94 6.50
N GLN A 39 6.99 9.75 6.44
CA GLN A 39 7.26 10.61 5.29
C GLN A 39 8.13 9.88 4.26
N GLU A 40 7.60 8.80 3.70
CA GLU A 40 8.33 7.95 2.76
C GLU A 40 7.52 7.63 1.52
N LYS A 41 8.22 7.51 0.39
CA LYS A 41 7.66 7.04 -0.88
C LYS A 41 8.13 5.62 -1.14
N LEU A 42 7.18 4.68 -1.14
CA LEU A 42 7.42 3.31 -1.60
C LEU A 42 7.09 3.23 -3.09
N VAL A 43 8.03 2.72 -3.90
CA VAL A 43 7.87 2.56 -5.36
C VAL A 43 7.72 1.08 -5.67
N PHE A 44 6.73 0.71 -6.47
CA PHE A 44 6.47 -0.66 -6.91
C PHE A 44 6.39 -0.69 -8.43
N GLU A 45 6.94 -1.74 -9.04
CA GLU A 45 6.97 -1.91 -10.50
C GLU A 45 6.51 -3.32 -10.87
N LYS A 46 5.64 -3.44 -11.86
CA LYS A 46 5.18 -4.72 -12.41
C LYS A 46 5.09 -4.63 -13.91
N ALA A 47 5.70 -5.59 -14.59
CA ALA A 47 5.51 -5.81 -16.02
C ALA A 47 4.40 -6.83 -16.21
N PHE A 48 3.38 -6.47 -16.99
CA PHE A 48 2.30 -7.37 -17.39
C PHE A 48 2.59 -7.87 -18.81
N ALA A 49 3.13 -9.09 -18.91
CA ALA A 49 3.47 -9.69 -20.19
C ALA A 49 2.20 -10.18 -20.91
N GLY A 50 2.15 -10.03 -22.23
CA GLY A 50 1.02 -10.51 -23.05
C GLY A 50 -0.25 -9.66 -22.95
N THR A 51 -0.18 -8.50 -22.28
CA THR A 51 -1.28 -7.52 -22.26
C THR A 51 -1.18 -6.63 -23.48
N VAL A 52 -2.15 -6.76 -24.40
CA VAL A 52 -2.17 -6.03 -25.68
C VAL A 52 -3.18 -4.88 -25.66
N ASP A 53 -4.18 -4.95 -24.80
CA ASP A 53 -5.20 -3.92 -24.63
C ASP A 53 -5.33 -3.48 -23.15
N PRO A 54 -5.75 -2.22 -22.89
CA PRO A 54 -5.94 -1.72 -21.52
C PRO A 54 -7.02 -2.45 -20.73
N GLY A 55 -8.01 -3.08 -21.39
CA GLY A 55 -9.09 -3.81 -20.71
C GLY A 55 -8.55 -5.03 -19.98
N HIS A 56 -7.73 -5.83 -20.67
CA HIS A 56 -7.04 -6.96 -20.05
C HIS A 56 -6.11 -6.52 -18.90
N LEU A 57 -5.45 -5.35 -18.99
CA LEU A 57 -4.70 -4.82 -17.84
C LEU A 57 -5.60 -4.59 -16.62
N VAL A 58 -6.76 -3.99 -16.83
CA VAL A 58 -7.72 -3.71 -15.76
C VAL A 58 -8.18 -5.02 -15.11
N GLU A 59 -8.50 -6.05 -15.89
CA GLU A 59 -8.87 -7.37 -15.38
C GLU A 59 -7.76 -7.98 -14.51
N LEU A 60 -6.50 -7.88 -14.94
CA LEU A 60 -5.35 -8.35 -14.17
C LEU A 60 -5.18 -7.58 -12.85
N LEU A 61 -5.46 -6.28 -12.83
CA LEU A 61 -5.46 -5.48 -11.61
C LEU A 61 -6.64 -5.82 -10.69
N GLU A 62 -7.78 -6.23 -11.25
CA GLU A 62 -8.96 -6.64 -10.49
C GLU A 62 -8.81 -8.01 -9.83
N ILE A 63 -7.91 -8.86 -10.34
CA ILE A 63 -7.59 -10.17 -9.74
C ILE A 63 -6.62 -10.04 -8.55
N ASP A 64 -5.81 -8.98 -8.52
CA ASP A 64 -4.77 -8.78 -7.50
C ASP A 64 -5.27 -7.89 -6.35
N THR A 65 -4.68 -8.05 -5.17
CA THR A 65 -5.10 -7.35 -3.95
C THR A 65 -3.91 -6.67 -3.28
N VAL A 66 -4.13 -5.44 -2.83
CA VAL A 66 -3.17 -4.67 -2.03
C VAL A 66 -3.44 -4.88 -0.56
N ILE A 67 -2.39 -5.17 0.20
CA ILE A 67 -2.46 -5.31 1.65
C ILE A 67 -1.53 -4.28 2.30
N LEU A 68 -2.07 -3.48 3.21
CA LEU A 68 -1.30 -2.59 4.07
C LEU A 68 -1.32 -3.14 5.50
N GLU A 69 -0.17 -3.15 6.16
CA GLU A 69 0.00 -3.65 7.52
C GLU A 69 0.63 -2.58 8.41
N LEU A 70 -0.05 -2.20 9.48
CA LEU A 70 0.58 -1.46 10.56
C LEU A 70 1.28 -2.45 11.48
N ILE A 71 2.60 -2.36 11.59
CA ILE A 71 3.44 -3.34 12.27
C ILE A 71 4.16 -2.65 13.41
N GLN A 72 4.23 -3.30 14.57
CA GLN A 72 5.10 -2.93 15.66
C GLN A 72 6.28 -3.89 15.73
N LEU A 73 7.51 -3.39 15.75
CA LEU A 73 8.72 -4.21 15.76
C LEU A 73 9.03 -4.80 17.13
N ILE A 74 8.13 -5.64 17.62
CA ILE A 74 8.33 -6.44 18.84
C ILE A 74 9.14 -7.69 18.45
N PRO A 75 10.34 -7.92 19.00
CA PRO A 75 11.14 -9.11 18.70
C PRO A 75 10.38 -10.42 19.00
N PRO A 76 10.61 -11.51 18.25
CA PRO A 76 11.60 -11.65 17.16
C PRO A 76 11.08 -11.33 15.75
N ALA A 77 9.76 -11.24 15.52
CA ALA A 77 9.17 -11.19 14.17
C ALA A 77 8.40 -9.90 13.84
N GLY A 78 8.17 -9.03 14.83
CA GLY A 78 7.19 -7.94 14.72
C GLY A 78 5.76 -8.43 14.85
N LYS A 79 4.85 -7.53 15.19
CA LYS A 79 3.43 -7.81 15.42
C LYS A 79 2.58 -6.91 14.53
N VAL A 80 1.71 -7.52 13.73
CA VAL A 80 0.71 -6.78 12.94
C VAL A 80 -0.40 -6.30 13.88
N LEU A 81 -0.63 -4.99 13.88
CA LEU A 81 -1.60 -4.31 14.73
C LEU A 81 -2.93 -4.06 14.02
N ALA A 82 -2.87 -3.74 12.74
CA ALA A 82 -4.04 -3.52 11.89
C ALA A 82 -3.67 -3.78 10.42
N THR A 83 -4.66 -4.21 9.63
CA THR A 83 -4.53 -4.40 8.20
C THR A 83 -5.53 -3.57 7.42
N TYR A 84 -5.21 -3.27 6.17
CA TYR A 84 -6.17 -2.79 5.18
C TYR A 84 -5.98 -3.61 3.93
N GLU A 85 -7.08 -3.98 3.29
CA GLU A 85 -7.09 -4.81 2.10
C GLU A 85 -8.03 -4.17 1.08
N GLU A 86 -7.54 -3.98 -0.14
CA GLU A 86 -8.30 -3.37 -1.24
C GLU A 86 -7.90 -3.99 -2.58
N ASN A 87 -8.85 -4.06 -3.50
CA ASN A 87 -8.59 -4.45 -4.87
C ASN A 87 -7.51 -3.55 -5.51
N THR A 88 -6.59 -4.11 -6.28
CA THR A 88 -5.46 -3.33 -6.80
C THR A 88 -5.89 -2.25 -7.79
N ARG A 89 -6.93 -2.49 -8.60
CA ARG A 89 -7.50 -1.47 -9.49
C ARG A 89 -8.02 -0.28 -8.67
N ASP A 90 -8.82 -0.55 -7.63
CA ASP A 90 -9.37 0.49 -6.75
C ASP A 90 -8.27 1.22 -5.97
N PHE A 91 -7.23 0.49 -5.56
CA PHE A 91 -6.12 1.06 -4.84
C PHE A 91 -5.33 2.08 -5.68
N MET A 92 -5.04 1.72 -6.92
CA MET A 92 -4.30 2.54 -7.88
C MET A 92 -5.15 3.68 -8.46
N PHE A 93 -6.46 3.44 -8.62
CA PHE A 93 -7.42 4.37 -9.22
C PHE A 93 -8.61 4.58 -8.28
N PRO A 94 -8.41 5.28 -7.15
CA PRO A 94 -9.44 5.44 -6.14
C PRO A 94 -10.63 6.26 -6.65
N ASN A 95 -11.84 5.88 -6.24
CA ASN A 95 -13.02 6.65 -6.58
C ASN A 95 -12.94 8.07 -5.96
N PRO A 96 -13.22 9.13 -6.73
CA PRO A 96 -13.20 10.52 -6.23
C PRO A 96 -14.08 10.77 -5.00
N LYS A 97 -15.09 9.93 -4.73
CA LYS A 97 -15.92 10.03 -3.53
C LYS A 97 -15.18 9.70 -2.23
N PHE A 98 -14.05 8.99 -2.31
CA PHE A 98 -13.23 8.59 -1.17
C PHE A 98 -11.96 9.44 -1.00
N THR A 99 -11.75 10.46 -1.85
CA THR A 99 -10.76 11.50 -1.62
C THR A 99 -11.42 12.64 -0.83
N ARG A 100 -10.93 12.93 0.38
CA ARG A 100 -11.45 14.04 1.20
C ARG A 100 -10.44 15.19 1.23
N GLY A 101 -10.86 16.37 0.77
CA GLY A 101 -10.10 17.63 0.88
C GLY A 101 -9.58 18.17 -0.46
N HIS A 102 -8.84 19.27 -0.40
CA HIS A 102 -8.24 19.98 -1.55
C HIS A 102 -6.99 19.27 -2.13
N GLY A 103 -6.90 17.93 -2.06
CA GLY A 103 -5.68 17.20 -2.43
C GLY A 103 -5.87 15.72 -2.78
N VAL A 104 -4.77 15.10 -3.23
CA VAL A 104 -4.62 13.70 -3.69
C VAL A 104 -4.58 12.69 -2.51
N ASP A 105 -4.79 13.16 -1.29
CA ASP A 105 -4.66 12.35 -0.08
C ASP A 105 -5.94 11.54 0.20
N ARG A 106 -5.78 10.22 0.27
CA ARG A 106 -6.79 9.25 0.70
C ARG A 106 -6.72 9.06 2.21
N GLU A 107 -7.87 8.92 2.87
CA GLU A 107 -7.96 8.47 4.26
C GLU A 107 -8.75 7.16 4.33
N ILE A 108 -8.14 6.12 4.91
CA ILE A 108 -8.79 4.82 5.12
C ILE A 108 -8.79 4.46 6.60
N VAL A 109 -9.77 3.65 7.01
CA VAL A 109 -9.83 3.05 8.34
C VAL A 109 -9.32 1.61 8.22
N MET A 110 -8.27 1.28 8.97
CA MET A 110 -7.70 -0.07 8.98
C MET A 110 -8.54 -1.01 9.84
N LYS A 111 -8.62 -2.28 9.45
CA LYS A 111 -9.15 -3.36 10.29
C LYS A 111 -8.14 -3.68 11.38
N ARG A 112 -8.44 -3.24 12.61
CA ARG A 112 -7.60 -3.53 13.78
C ARG A 112 -7.70 -5.00 14.19
N PHE A 113 -6.60 -5.55 14.70
CA PHE A 113 -6.62 -6.84 15.39
C PHE A 113 -7.22 -6.70 16.79
N SER A 114 -7.74 -7.80 17.34
CA SER A 114 -8.35 -7.82 18.69
C SER A 114 -7.38 -7.36 19.78
N SER A 115 -6.09 -7.61 19.60
CA SER A 115 -5.03 -7.23 20.53
C SER A 115 -4.60 -5.75 20.43
N PHE A 116 -5.10 -4.99 19.45
CA PHE A 116 -4.83 -3.56 19.32
C PHE A 116 -5.77 -2.75 20.24
N PRO A 117 -5.23 -1.90 21.12
CA PRO A 117 -6.04 -1.09 22.04
C PRO A 117 -6.77 0.04 21.31
N GLY A 118 -7.92 0.46 21.85
CA GLY A 118 -8.68 1.61 21.36
C GLY A 118 -9.38 1.42 20.01
N THR A 119 -9.51 2.52 19.27
CA THR A 119 -10.28 2.57 18.01
C THR A 119 -9.48 2.09 16.81
N ALA A 120 -10.12 1.87 15.67
CA ALA A 120 -9.43 1.47 14.45
C ALA A 120 -8.46 2.57 13.97
N PRO A 121 -7.18 2.25 13.66
CA PRO A 121 -6.24 3.23 13.12
C PRO A 121 -6.72 3.82 11.79
N LYS A 122 -6.57 5.12 11.64
CA LYS A 122 -6.80 5.82 10.36
C LYS A 122 -5.47 6.09 9.68
N LEU A 123 -5.35 5.64 8.43
CA LEU A 123 -4.18 5.86 7.59
C LEU A 123 -4.52 6.91 6.52
N ARG A 124 -3.70 7.95 6.43
CA ARG A 124 -3.77 8.95 5.36
C ARG A 124 -2.52 8.87 4.50
N PHE A 125 -2.69 8.76 3.19
CA PHE A 125 -1.61 8.55 2.21
C PHE A 125 -2.07 8.99 0.82
N SER A 126 -1.15 9.10 -0.13
CA SER A 126 -1.46 9.33 -1.54
C SER A 126 -0.87 8.20 -2.40
N THR A 127 -1.51 7.95 -3.55
CA THR A 127 -1.04 7.00 -4.56
C THR A 127 -0.88 7.73 -5.90
N SER A 128 0.16 7.36 -6.63
CA SER A 128 0.41 7.85 -7.99
C SER A 128 0.85 6.67 -8.85
N SER A 129 0.20 6.49 -9.99
CA SER A 129 0.44 5.37 -10.90
C SER A 129 0.90 5.89 -12.26
N LEU A 130 1.94 5.27 -12.82
CA LEU A 130 2.39 5.51 -14.19
C LEU A 130 2.34 4.16 -14.92
N ILE A 131 1.58 4.11 -16.01
CA ILE A 131 1.48 2.93 -16.88
C ILE A 131 2.13 3.31 -18.21
N THR A 132 3.08 2.50 -18.66
CA THR A 132 3.78 2.69 -19.94
C THR A 132 3.79 1.39 -20.71
N GLU A 133 3.54 1.47 -22.02
CA GLU A 133 3.71 0.34 -22.93
C GLU A 133 5.20 0.13 -23.21
N ILE A 134 5.64 -1.13 -23.14
CA ILE A 134 7.02 -1.51 -23.49
C ILE A 134 6.94 -2.39 -24.73
N LEU A 135 7.32 -1.83 -25.88
CA LEU A 135 7.48 -2.60 -27.10
C LEU A 135 8.75 -3.45 -26.96
N LEU A 136 8.60 -4.76 -26.84
CA LEU A 136 9.72 -5.68 -27.02
C LEU A 136 10.17 -5.53 -28.47
N ASN A 137 11.30 -4.84 -28.68
CA ASN A 137 11.87 -4.67 -30.00
C ASN A 137 12.24 -6.07 -30.51
N SER A 138 11.37 -6.67 -31.32
CA SER A 138 11.66 -7.92 -32.02
C SER A 138 12.85 -7.61 -32.91
N GLY A 139 14.02 -8.13 -32.54
CA GLY A 139 15.22 -8.02 -33.34
C GLY A 139 14.92 -8.56 -34.73
N ARG A 140 14.71 -7.67 -35.70
CA ARG A 140 14.88 -8.00 -37.10
C ARG A 140 16.35 -8.35 -37.29
N SER A 141 16.70 -9.61 -37.09
CA SER A 141 17.87 -10.19 -37.75
C SER A 141 17.54 -10.26 -39.23
N HIS A 142 17.74 -9.13 -39.93
CA HIS A 142 18.12 -9.18 -41.33
C HIS A 142 19.46 -9.91 -41.36
N ILE A 143 19.43 -11.19 -41.71
CA ILE A 143 20.60 -11.85 -42.28
C ILE A 143 20.34 -11.88 -43.78
N GLN A 144 21.28 -11.24 -44.46
CA GLN A 144 21.42 -11.00 -45.89
C GLN A 144 21.59 -12.29 -46.68
#